data_AF-A0AB73TK35-F1
#
_entry.id   AF-A0AB73TK35-F1
#
_cell.length_a   1.000
_cell.length_b   1.000
_cell.length_c   1.000
_cell.angle_alpha   90.00
_cell.angle_beta   90.00
_cell.angle_gamma   90.00
#
_symmetry.space_group_name_H-M   'P 1'
#
loop_
_entity.id
_entity.type
_entity.pdbx_description
1 polymer ?
#
loop_
_entity_poly.entity_id
_entity_poly.type
_entity_poly.pdbx_seq_one_letter_code
_entity_poly.pdbx_strand_id
1 'polypeptide(L)'
;MGHHLPDGSWVFAFDNAKTRAGQCDFARRRITVSRHLAVRSTPEDVEQVLLHEIAHALSGPRAGHGPTWRRTAQGLGYTGSRLHDGPIASELAPWVGTCPAGHEHFRYRTPTRPLACARCGRRFDERNVITWHRRNGTASPASGDRVGGAPRTR
;
A
#
# COMPACT_ATOMS: atom_id res chain seq x y z
N MET A 1 -7.83 -15.89 10.60
CA MET A 1 -7.14 -15.46 9.36
C MET A 1 -6.67 -16.63 8.47
N GLY A 2 -6.29 -17.80 8.99
CA GLY A 2 -5.77 -18.93 8.17
C GLY A 2 -6.79 -19.89 7.53
N HIS A 3 -8.10 -19.65 7.67
CA HIS A 3 -9.13 -20.65 7.29
C HIS A 3 -9.53 -20.63 5.81
N HIS A 4 -9.08 -19.64 5.03
CA HIS A 4 -9.55 -19.45 3.65
C HIS A 4 -8.65 -20.08 2.59
N LEU A 5 -7.37 -20.37 2.90
CA LEU A 5 -6.43 -20.93 1.94
C LEU A 5 -6.17 -22.42 2.23
N PRO A 6 -6.19 -23.29 1.20
CA PRO A 6 -6.03 -24.72 1.41
C PRO A 6 -4.63 -25.08 1.93
N ASP A 7 -4.63 -25.97 2.93
CA ASP A 7 -3.52 -26.81 3.39
C ASP A 7 -2.30 -26.07 3.97
N GLY A 8 -2.44 -24.83 4.43
CA GLY A 8 -1.34 -24.06 5.04
C GLY A 8 -0.18 -23.76 4.08
N SER A 9 -0.41 -24.00 2.79
CA SER A 9 0.58 -23.96 1.72
C SER A 9 0.97 -22.56 1.26
N TRP A 10 0.26 -21.55 1.77
CA TRP A 10 0.50 -20.15 1.50
C TRP A 10 1.14 -19.49 2.71
N VAL A 11 2.17 -18.68 2.46
CA VAL A 11 2.88 -17.95 3.51
C VAL A 11 2.42 -16.51 3.55
N PHE A 12 2.13 -16.01 4.75
CA PHE A 12 1.88 -14.60 5.01
C PHE A 12 3.16 -13.92 5.51
N ALA A 13 3.46 -12.73 4.99
CA ALA A 13 4.61 -11.95 5.46
C ALA A 13 4.39 -10.45 5.29
N PHE A 14 5.29 -9.64 5.84
CA PHE A 14 5.40 -8.23 5.50
C PHE A 14 6.44 -8.01 4.40
N ASP A 15 6.24 -6.97 3.59
CA ASP A 15 7.24 -6.44 2.67
C ASP A 15 7.50 -4.94 2.89
N ASN A 16 8.39 -4.35 2.10
CA ASN A 16 8.76 -2.93 2.17
C ASN A 16 8.17 -2.09 1.01
N ALA A 17 7.07 -2.53 0.40
CA ALA A 17 6.43 -1.77 -0.67
C ALA A 17 5.91 -0.43 -0.13
N LYS A 18 6.07 0.65 -0.90
CA LYS A 18 5.64 2.00 -0.48
C LYS A 18 4.39 2.50 -1.21
N THR A 19 4.07 1.88 -2.34
CA THR A 19 3.00 2.30 -3.25
C THR A 19 1.86 1.30 -3.39
N ARG A 20 1.98 0.12 -2.78
CA ARG A 20 0.94 -0.92 -2.77
C ARG A 20 0.81 -1.46 -1.35
N ALA A 21 -0.40 -1.86 -0.99
CA ALA A 21 -0.67 -2.39 0.33
C ALA A 21 -0.53 -3.88 0.46
N GLY A 22 -1.00 -4.62 -0.54
CA GLY A 22 -0.92 -6.06 -0.59
C GLY A 22 -0.12 -6.53 -1.80
N GLN A 23 0.20 -7.82 -1.82
CA GLN A 23 0.56 -8.54 -3.03
C GLN A 23 0.33 -10.04 -2.84
N CYS A 24 -0.34 -10.65 -3.82
CA CYS A 24 -0.37 -12.07 -4.05
C CYS A 24 0.74 -12.50 -5.05
N ASP A 25 1.71 -13.28 -4.59
CA ASP A 25 2.75 -13.94 -5.40
C ASP A 25 2.39 -15.42 -5.56
N PHE A 26 1.81 -15.76 -6.72
CA PHE A 26 1.42 -17.13 -7.06
C PHE A 26 2.62 -18.08 -7.17
N ALA A 27 3.75 -17.62 -7.70
CA ALA A 27 4.92 -18.46 -7.93
C ALA A 27 5.54 -18.94 -6.61
N ARG A 28 5.55 -18.05 -5.59
CA ARG A 28 6.05 -18.36 -4.25
C ARG A 28 4.97 -18.75 -3.25
N ARG A 29 3.70 -18.78 -3.68
CA ARG A 29 2.52 -18.97 -2.82
C ARG A 29 2.60 -18.08 -1.58
N ARG A 30 2.83 -16.79 -1.80
CA ARG A 30 3.04 -15.81 -0.72
C ARG A 30 2.05 -14.67 -0.85
N ILE A 31 1.46 -14.29 0.28
CA ILE A 31 0.67 -13.06 0.42
C ILE A 31 1.46 -12.12 1.32
N THR A 32 1.72 -10.90 0.85
CA THR A 32 2.40 -9.88 1.64
C THR A 32 1.56 -8.65 1.86
N VAL A 33 1.76 -8.01 3.02
CA VAL A 33 1.27 -6.66 3.32
C VAL A 33 2.46 -5.72 3.47
N SER A 34 2.35 -4.49 2.99
CA SER A 34 3.38 -3.47 3.21
C SER A 34 3.50 -3.13 4.70
N ARG A 35 4.70 -3.23 5.25
CA ARG A 35 5.01 -2.79 6.61
C ARG A 35 4.73 -1.30 6.80
N HIS A 36 5.01 -0.48 5.80
CA HIS A 36 4.84 0.96 5.91
C HIS A 36 3.38 1.38 5.96
N LEU A 37 2.52 0.68 5.21
CA LEU A 37 1.08 0.96 5.20
C LEU A 37 0.39 0.32 6.40
N ALA A 38 0.74 -0.92 6.78
CA ALA A 38 0.17 -1.59 7.94
C ALA A 38 0.34 -0.81 9.26
N VAL A 39 1.47 -0.12 9.45
CA VAL A 39 1.70 0.71 10.66
C VAL A 39 0.78 1.94 10.73
N ARG A 40 0.20 2.37 9.61
CA ARG A 40 -0.63 3.58 9.50
C ARG A 40 -2.11 3.25 9.24
N SER A 41 -2.45 1.97 9.23
CA SER A 41 -3.78 1.47 8.92
C SER A 41 -4.40 0.84 10.16
N THR A 42 -5.72 0.87 10.24
CA THR A 42 -6.43 0.12 11.28
C THR A 42 -6.30 -1.38 11.03
N PRO A 43 -6.49 -2.23 12.05
CA PRO A 43 -6.57 -3.68 11.84
C PRO A 43 -7.61 -4.08 10.79
N GLU A 44 -8.75 -3.39 10.75
CA GLU A 44 -9.83 -3.64 9.80
C GLU A 44 -9.41 -3.29 8.36
N ASP A 45 -8.66 -2.20 8.19
CA ASP A 45 -8.08 -1.81 6.91
C ASP A 45 -7.08 -2.87 6.40
N VAL A 46 -6.21 -3.35 7.30
CA VAL A 46 -5.24 -4.42 6.98
C VAL A 46 -5.95 -5.73 6.66
N GLU A 47 -7.03 -6.06 7.36
CA GLU A 47 -7.86 -7.21 7.05
C GLU A 47 -8.41 -7.13 5.63
N GLN A 48 -8.97 -5.99 5.23
CA GLN A 48 -9.49 -5.83 3.87
C GLN A 48 -8.41 -5.97 2.77
N VAL A 49 -7.17 -5.57 3.04
CA VAL A 49 -6.02 -5.89 2.16
C VAL A 49 -5.78 -7.38 2.07
N LEU A 50 -5.75 -8.07 3.21
CA LEU A 50 -5.54 -9.51 3.24
C LEU A 50 -6.66 -10.23 2.48
N LEU A 51 -7.92 -9.86 2.67
CA LEU A 51 -9.05 -10.43 1.95
C LEU A 51 -8.94 -10.21 0.45
N HIS A 52 -8.47 -9.04 0.00
CA HIS A 52 -8.19 -8.76 -1.41
C HIS A 52 -7.16 -9.73 -2.00
N GLU A 53 -6.03 -9.92 -1.31
CA GLU A 53 -4.95 -10.79 -1.79
C GLU A 53 -5.31 -12.28 -1.69
N ILE A 54 -6.03 -12.70 -0.65
CA ILE A 54 -6.58 -14.06 -0.50
C ILE A 54 -7.57 -14.35 -1.64
N ALA A 55 -8.42 -13.38 -2.01
CA ALA A 55 -9.33 -13.54 -3.13
C ALA A 55 -8.60 -13.77 -4.45
N HIS A 56 -7.44 -13.12 -4.68
CA HIS A 56 -6.57 -13.42 -5.83
C HIS A 56 -6.03 -14.84 -5.76
N ALA A 57 -5.47 -15.23 -4.61
CA ALA A 57 -4.91 -16.57 -4.42
C ALA A 57 -5.93 -17.68 -4.73
N LEU A 58 -7.19 -17.50 -4.29
CA LEU A 58 -8.28 -18.45 -4.52
C LEU A 58 -8.86 -18.42 -5.95
N SER A 59 -8.84 -17.26 -6.60
CA SER A 59 -9.44 -17.11 -7.95
C SER A 59 -8.47 -17.49 -9.07
N GLY A 60 -7.17 -17.55 -8.77
CA GLY A 60 -6.13 -17.89 -9.72
C GLY A 60 -5.62 -16.70 -10.54
N PRO A 61 -4.41 -16.82 -11.13
CA PRO A 61 -3.68 -15.69 -11.70
C PRO A 61 -4.32 -15.07 -12.96
N ARG A 62 -5.21 -15.80 -13.65
CA ARG A 62 -5.89 -15.31 -14.86
C ARG A 62 -7.20 -14.58 -14.56
N ALA A 63 -7.70 -14.65 -13.33
CA ALA A 63 -9.00 -14.07 -12.99
C ALA A 63 -8.99 -12.53 -12.95
N GLY A 64 -7.84 -11.93 -12.59
CA GLY A 64 -7.76 -10.50 -12.27
C GLY A 64 -8.85 -10.09 -11.28
N HIS A 65 -9.37 -8.86 -11.39
CA HIS A 65 -10.58 -8.44 -10.67
C HIS A 65 -11.89 -8.79 -11.42
N GLY A 66 -11.89 -9.93 -12.12
CA GLY A 66 -13.01 -10.44 -12.91
C GLY A 66 -14.16 -11.00 -12.07
N PRO A 67 -15.22 -11.55 -12.71
CA PRO A 67 -16.41 -12.05 -12.01
C PRO A 67 -16.12 -13.11 -10.94
N THR A 68 -15.20 -14.04 -11.21
CA THR A 68 -14.78 -15.06 -10.24
C THR A 68 -14.16 -14.42 -9.00
N TRP A 69 -13.22 -13.49 -9.20
CA TRP A 69 -12.60 -12.78 -8.09
C TRP A 69 -13.60 -11.97 -7.27
N ARG A 70 -14.54 -11.28 -7.91
CA ARG A 70 -15.56 -10.49 -7.17
C ARG A 70 -16.44 -11.38 -6.31
N ARG A 71 -16.91 -12.51 -6.83
CA ARG A 71 -17.70 -13.47 -6.05
C ARG A 71 -16.91 -14.01 -4.87
N THR A 72 -15.67 -14.42 -5.09
CA THR A 72 -14.78 -14.91 -4.03
C THR A 72 -14.55 -13.82 -2.98
N ALA A 73 -14.14 -12.61 -3.40
CA ALA A 73 -13.87 -11.50 -2.51
C ALA A 73 -15.10 -11.14 -1.65
N GLN A 74 -16.28 -11.04 -2.26
CA GLN A 74 -17.54 -10.81 -1.54
C GLN A 74 -17.85 -11.92 -0.54
N GLY A 75 -17.67 -13.19 -0.93
CA GLY A 75 -17.87 -14.33 -0.04
C GLY A 75 -16.90 -14.37 1.14
N LEU A 76 -15.74 -13.71 1.02
CA LEU A 76 -14.77 -13.53 2.10
C LEU A 76 -15.06 -12.32 2.99
N GLY A 77 -16.06 -11.49 2.67
CA GLY A 77 -16.35 -10.25 3.39
C GLY A 77 -15.53 -9.03 2.93
N TYR A 78 -14.89 -9.10 1.76
CA TYR A 78 -14.25 -7.92 1.17
C TYR A 78 -15.31 -6.91 0.72
N THR A 79 -15.19 -5.67 1.18
CA THR A 79 -16.20 -4.61 0.95
C THR A 79 -15.85 -3.65 -0.18
N GLY A 80 -14.69 -3.80 -0.83
CA GLY A 80 -14.37 -3.04 -2.04
C GLY A 80 -13.71 -1.68 -1.81
N SER A 81 -13.30 -1.36 -0.58
CA SER A 81 -12.53 -0.12 -0.35
C SER A 81 -11.18 -0.22 -1.05
N ARG A 82 -10.89 0.72 -1.97
CA ARG A 82 -9.55 0.98 -2.49
C ARG A 82 -8.74 1.59 -1.35
N LEU A 83 -8.33 0.77 -0.40
CA LEU A 83 -7.82 1.27 0.87
C LEU A 83 -6.51 2.07 0.73
N HIS A 84 -5.72 1.88 -0.33
CA HIS A 84 -4.32 2.31 -0.28
C HIS A 84 -3.75 2.91 -1.55
N ASP A 85 -4.59 3.23 -2.53
CA ASP A 85 -4.22 4.25 -3.54
C ASP A 85 -4.21 5.67 -2.91
N GLY A 86 -4.60 5.78 -1.63
CA GLY A 86 -4.85 7.02 -0.87
C GLY A 86 -3.69 7.56 0.00
N PRO A 87 -4.00 8.37 1.05
CA PRO A 87 -3.10 9.29 1.78
C PRO A 87 -1.74 8.72 2.21
N ILE A 88 -1.69 7.43 2.52
CA ILE A 88 -0.49 6.77 3.02
C ILE A 88 0.59 6.65 1.93
N ALA A 89 0.20 6.38 0.69
CA ALA A 89 1.12 6.35 -0.44
C ALA A 89 1.68 7.76 -0.76
N SER A 90 0.93 8.83 -0.47
CA SER A 90 1.39 10.22 -0.62
C SER A 90 2.28 10.70 0.52
N GLU A 91 2.08 10.24 1.76
CA GLU A 91 2.92 10.59 2.91
C GLU A 91 4.37 10.11 2.74
N LEU A 92 4.53 8.87 2.26
CA LEU A 92 5.82 8.21 2.11
C LEU A 92 6.58 8.63 0.84
N ALA A 93 5.95 9.41 -0.03
CA ALA A 93 6.57 9.85 -1.27
C ALA A 93 7.69 10.87 -1.00
N PRO A 94 8.96 10.58 -1.38
CA PRO A 94 10.07 11.50 -1.19
C PRO A 94 9.96 12.77 -2.05
N TRP A 95 9.22 12.73 -3.16
CA TRP A 95 9.03 13.90 -4.03
C TRP A 95 7.59 14.36 -3.96
N VAL A 96 7.43 15.64 -3.65
CA VAL A 96 6.15 16.33 -3.66
C VAL A 96 6.21 17.39 -4.72
N GLY A 97 5.14 17.50 -5.50
CA GLY A 97 4.99 18.49 -6.53
C GLY A 97 3.69 19.24 -6.38
N THR A 98 3.71 20.53 -6.73
CA THR A 98 2.51 21.36 -6.74
C THR A 98 2.39 22.06 -8.09
N CYS A 99 1.22 22.02 -8.71
CA CYS A 99 0.94 22.80 -9.92
C CYS A 99 0.48 24.23 -9.59
N PRO A 100 0.46 25.19 -10.53
CA PRO A 100 0.03 26.57 -10.27
C PRO A 100 -1.40 26.71 -9.72
N ALA A 101 -2.28 25.74 -10.01
CA ALA A 101 -3.65 25.69 -9.46
C ALA A 101 -3.73 25.07 -8.04
N GLY A 102 -2.60 24.72 -7.42
CA GLY A 102 -2.54 24.19 -6.05
C GLY A 102 -2.73 22.67 -5.89
N HIS A 103 -2.93 21.91 -6.97
CA HIS A 103 -3.00 20.44 -6.86
C HIS A 103 -1.66 19.82 -6.45
N GLU A 104 -1.70 18.95 -5.44
CA GLU A 104 -0.54 18.17 -4.99
C GLU A 104 -0.34 16.89 -5.80
N HIS A 105 0.92 16.55 -5.98
CA HIS A 105 1.39 15.37 -6.70
C HIS A 105 2.52 14.71 -5.91
N PHE A 106 2.59 13.39 -5.99
CA PHE A 106 3.53 12.59 -5.21
C PHE A 106 4.29 11.63 -6.11
N ARG A 107 5.62 11.52 -5.92
CA ARG A 107 6.46 10.57 -6.66
C ARG A 107 7.50 9.90 -5.76
N TYR A 108 7.77 8.65 -6.10
CA TYR A 108 8.82 7.84 -5.45
C TYR A 108 10.15 7.89 -6.18
N ARG A 109 10.13 8.17 -7.47
CA ARG A 109 11.33 8.33 -8.29
C ARG A 109 11.56 9.82 -8.54
N THR A 110 12.82 10.20 -8.63
CA THR A 110 13.24 11.54 -9.03
C THR A 110 12.53 11.95 -10.33
N PRO A 111 11.84 13.10 -10.36
CA PRO A 111 11.32 13.67 -11.59
C PRO A 111 12.49 14.08 -12.49
N THR A 112 12.64 13.41 -13.63
CA THR A 112 13.74 13.68 -14.59
C THR A 112 13.31 14.50 -15.81
N ARG A 113 12.02 14.80 -15.93
CA ARG A 113 11.42 15.57 -17.03
C ARG A 113 10.29 16.47 -16.49
N PRO A 114 9.98 17.60 -17.14
CA PRO A 114 8.79 18.39 -16.83
C PRO A 114 7.53 17.54 -16.92
N LEU A 115 6.67 17.65 -15.90
CA LEU A 115 5.36 16.99 -15.86
C LEU A 115 4.30 18.06 -15.65
N ALA A 116 3.18 17.96 -16.36
CA ALA A 116 2.04 18.85 -16.23
C ALA A 116 0.89 18.18 -15.46
N CYS A 117 0.10 18.97 -14.75
CA CYS A 117 -1.02 18.50 -13.96
C CYS A 117 -2.16 17.96 -14.84
N ALA A 118 -2.37 16.64 -14.81
CA ALA A 118 -3.45 15.97 -15.54
C ALA A 118 -4.86 16.38 -15.07
N ARG A 119 -4.99 16.97 -13.87
CA ARG A 119 -6.25 17.53 -13.37
C ARG A 119 -6.57 18.88 -14.00
N CYS A 120 -5.55 19.69 -14.30
CA CYS A 120 -5.69 20.98 -14.97
C CYS A 120 -5.89 20.81 -16.49
N GLY A 121 -5.31 19.77 -17.09
CA GLY A 121 -5.48 19.49 -18.51
C GLY A 121 -5.02 18.09 -18.90
N ARG A 122 -5.68 17.47 -19.88
CA ARG A 122 -5.37 16.10 -20.32
C ARG A 122 -4.09 15.99 -21.15
N ARG A 123 -3.60 17.10 -21.70
CA ARG A 123 -2.35 17.18 -22.47
C ARG A 123 -1.32 17.98 -21.69
N PHE A 124 -0.05 17.82 -22.06
CA PHE A 124 1.01 18.66 -21.53
C PHE A 124 0.77 20.13 -21.91
N ASP A 125 0.82 21.01 -20.91
CA ASP A 125 0.74 22.46 -21.06
C ASP A 125 1.70 23.08 -20.03
N GLU A 126 2.56 23.98 -20.48
CA GLU A 126 3.56 24.66 -19.65
C GLU A 126 2.92 25.43 -18.48
N ARG A 127 1.71 25.95 -18.67
CA ARG A 127 0.93 26.65 -17.63
C ARG A 127 0.55 25.77 -16.46
N ASN A 128 0.64 24.45 -16.63
CA ASN A 128 0.26 23.45 -15.65
C ASN A 128 1.47 22.65 -15.13
N VAL A 129 2.70 23.10 -15.39
CA VAL A 129 3.92 22.41 -14.97
C VAL A 129 3.99 22.30 -13.45
N ILE A 130 4.29 21.09 -12.99
CA ILE A 130 4.40 20.75 -11.58
C ILE A 130 5.80 21.13 -11.10
N THR A 131 5.87 21.97 -10.08
CA THR A 131 7.12 22.31 -9.38
C THR A 131 7.38 21.27 -8.30
N TRP A 132 8.54 20.61 -8.37
CA TRP A 132 8.89 19.50 -7.48
C TRP A 132 9.89 19.91 -6.42
N HIS A 133 9.73 19.37 -5.22
CA HIS A 133 10.72 19.42 -4.15
C HIS A 133 10.84 18.04 -3.49
N ARG A 134 12.03 17.78 -2.95
CA ARG A 134 12.30 16.54 -2.20
C ARG A 134 12.02 16.78 -0.73
N ARG A 135 11.16 15.96 -0.11
CA ARG A 135 11.02 15.91 1.35
C ARG A 135 12.33 15.38 1.94
N ASN A 136 12.91 16.13 2.88
CA ASN A 136 13.95 15.60 3.74
C ASN A 136 13.26 14.58 4.66
N GLY A 137 13.58 13.30 4.48
CA GLY A 137 12.94 12.24 5.26
C GLY A 137 13.13 12.50 6.75
N THR A 138 12.04 12.65 7.50
CA THR A 138 12.12 12.47 8.94
C THR A 138 12.55 11.04 9.18
N ALA A 139 13.71 10.89 9.83
CA ALA A 139 14.13 9.63 10.42
C ALA A 139 12.96 9.06 11.23
N SER A 140 12.78 7.73 11.17
CA SER A 140 11.89 7.02 12.08
C SER A 140 12.01 7.59 13.50
N PRO A 141 10.91 7.79 14.24
CA PRO A 141 11.05 8.02 15.68
C PRO A 141 11.82 6.82 16.24
N ALA A 142 12.95 7.11 16.89
CA ALA A 142 13.67 6.15 17.68
C ALA A 142 12.65 5.45 18.59
N SER A 143 12.61 4.13 18.52
CA SER A 143 11.88 3.31 19.48
C SER A 143 12.36 3.69 20.87
N GLY A 144 11.49 4.40 21.59
CA GLY A 144 11.67 4.73 22.99
C GLY A 144 11.75 3.47 23.85
N ASP A 145 12.62 3.55 24.84
CA ASP A 145 12.56 2.95 26.16
C ASP A 145 11.97 1.54 26.29
N ARG A 146 12.87 0.58 26.48
CA ARG A 146 12.56 -0.60 27.29
C ARG A 146 12.63 -0.20 28.77
N VAL A 147 11.48 0.12 29.35
CA VAL A 147 11.25 -0.03 30.79
C VAL A 147 10.93 -1.50 31.08
N GLY A 148 11.57 -2.07 32.10
CA GLY A 148 11.02 -3.20 32.86
C GLY A 148 11.70 -4.56 32.65
N GLY A 149 12.70 -4.84 33.49
CA GLY A 149 13.19 -6.19 33.74
C GLY A 149 13.44 -6.37 35.24
N ALA A 150 12.44 -6.87 35.96
CA ALA A 150 12.55 -7.27 37.36
C ALA A 150 13.53 -8.45 37.53
N PRO A 151 14.39 -8.47 38.56
CA PRO A 151 15.10 -9.68 38.94
C PRO A 151 14.26 -10.55 39.88
N ARG A 152 14.44 -11.85 39.67
CA ARG A 152 13.69 -12.97 40.24
C ARG A 152 13.99 -13.17 41.72
N THR A 153 12.98 -13.71 42.40
CA THR A 153 13.07 -14.34 43.71
C THR A 153 14.06 -15.51 43.72
N ARG A 154 14.76 -15.67 44.84
CA ARG A 154 15.25 -16.96 45.32
C ARG A 154 15.07 -17.01 46.83
#